data_AF-M2NGI5-F1
#
_entry.id   AF-M2NGI5-F1
#
_cell.length_a   1.000
_cell.length_b   1.000
_cell.length_c   1.000
_cell.angle_alpha   90.00
_cell.angle_beta   90.00
_cell.angle_gamma   90.00
#
_symmetry.space_group_name_H-M   'P 1'
#
loop_
_entity.id
_entity.type
_entity.pdbx_description
1 polymer ?
#
loop_
_entity_poly.entity_id
_entity_poly.type
_entity_poly.pdbx_seq_one_letter_code
_entity_poly.pdbx_strand_id
1 'polypeptide(L)'
;MNGNANGEQPPMATEKINTEIVTLTRFLNEEQTKHKEATGDFTLLCHALQFSFKSIAYYIRRASLINLGGLAGSSNTTGDDQKKLDVIGNDLFIAAMRSCGRVKVLVSEEEEEAIVFSDNPNARYAVACDPIDGSSNLDAGVSVGTIFGIFKLPEDAKGTKEELLKPGTELVAAGFTMYGASAQLVLTMRGGPVNGFTMDNALGEFILTHPNMQMPKKRAIYSCNEGNSKYWEEPVLEWCNSVKQADKPYSLRYIGSMVADAYRTLLYGGIFAYPADKKSPKGKLRILYECAPMAMVFENGESTVRAC
;
A
#
# COMPACT_ATOMS: atom_id res chain seq x y z
N MET A 1 -22.43 -11.94 -63.63
CA MET A 1 -22.16 -13.31 -63.15
C MET A 1 -20.80 -13.26 -62.46
N ASN A 2 -20.81 -12.99 -61.14
CA ASN A 2 -20.60 -13.96 -60.05
C ASN A 2 -19.11 -14.35 -59.93
N GLY A 3 -18.42 -14.21 -58.81
CA GLY A 3 -18.81 -13.74 -57.48
C GLY A 3 -17.65 -13.87 -56.49
N ASN A 4 -17.69 -13.02 -55.47
CA ASN A 4 -17.12 -13.11 -54.12
C ASN A 4 -15.72 -13.69 -53.90
N ALA A 5 -14.75 -12.78 -53.73
CA ALA A 5 -13.67 -12.97 -52.78
C ALA A 5 -14.23 -12.81 -51.36
N ASN A 6 -14.39 -13.94 -50.65
CA ASN A 6 -14.75 -13.94 -49.23
C ASN A 6 -13.58 -13.37 -48.43
N GLY A 7 -13.71 -12.11 -48.00
CA GLY A 7 -12.93 -11.57 -46.90
C GLY A 7 -13.40 -12.25 -45.62
N GLU A 8 -12.65 -13.24 -45.14
CA GLU A 8 -12.80 -13.74 -43.78
C GLU A 8 -12.48 -12.58 -42.82
N GLN A 9 -13.52 -11.98 -42.23
CA GLN A 9 -13.34 -11.18 -41.04
C GLN A 9 -12.71 -12.07 -39.96
N PRO A 10 -11.65 -11.61 -39.26
CA PRO A 10 -11.15 -12.35 -38.12
C PRO A 10 -12.31 -12.56 -37.14
N PRO A 11 -12.44 -13.74 -36.52
CA PRO A 11 -13.52 -13.98 -35.56
C PRO A 11 -13.46 -12.90 -34.49
N MET A 12 -14.54 -12.11 -34.36
CA MET A 12 -14.73 -11.23 -33.23
C MET A 12 -14.56 -12.09 -31.98
N ALA A 13 -13.48 -11.87 -31.24
CA ALA A 13 -13.28 -12.49 -29.95
C ALA A 13 -14.45 -12.04 -29.07
N THR A 14 -15.46 -12.90 -28.92
CA THR A 14 -16.50 -12.69 -27.91
C THR A 14 -15.79 -12.77 -26.57
N GLU A 15 -15.58 -11.60 -25.98
CA GLU A 15 -15.04 -11.46 -24.63
C GLU A 15 -15.93 -12.31 -23.72
N LYS A 16 -15.38 -13.41 -23.19
CA LYS A 16 -16.14 -14.28 -22.27
C LYS A 16 -16.39 -13.48 -21.01
N ILE A 17 -17.65 -13.10 -20.78
CA ILE A 17 -18.08 -12.41 -19.57
C ILE A 17 -17.78 -13.30 -18.37
N ASN A 18 -16.93 -12.85 -17.45
CA ASN A 18 -16.69 -13.53 -16.19
C ASN A 18 -17.84 -13.24 -15.23
N THR A 19 -18.69 -14.24 -14.95
CA THR A 19 -19.79 -14.13 -13.97
C THR A 19 -19.37 -14.53 -12.56
N GLU A 20 -18.19 -15.14 -12.38
CA GLU A 20 -17.67 -15.63 -11.11
C GLU A 20 -16.63 -14.65 -10.54
N ILE A 21 -17.03 -13.39 -10.40
CA ILE A 21 -16.17 -12.33 -9.89
C ILE A 21 -15.96 -12.52 -8.38
N VAL A 22 -14.69 -12.48 -7.95
CA VAL A 22 -14.32 -12.49 -6.53
C VAL A 22 -14.02 -11.05 -6.11
N THR A 23 -14.96 -10.41 -5.41
CA THR A 23 -14.75 -9.10 -4.79
C THR A 23 -13.92 -9.25 -3.52
N LEU A 24 -13.29 -8.17 -3.06
CA LEU A 24 -12.60 -8.13 -1.77
C LEU A 24 -13.54 -8.52 -0.62
N THR A 25 -14.78 -8.00 -0.64
CA THR A 25 -15.81 -8.36 0.36
C THR A 25 -16.11 -9.86 0.35
N ARG A 26 -16.28 -10.48 -0.83
CA ARG A 26 -16.46 -11.93 -0.94
C ARG A 26 -15.25 -12.68 -0.40
N PHE A 27 -14.04 -12.29 -0.83
CA PHE A 27 -12.78 -12.90 -0.40
C PHE A 27 -12.64 -12.87 1.13
N LEU A 28 -12.82 -11.72 1.77
CA LEU A 28 -12.68 -11.56 3.22
C LEU A 28 -13.72 -12.40 3.99
N ASN A 29 -14.96 -12.43 3.52
CA ASN A 29 -16.01 -13.25 4.13
C ASN A 29 -15.70 -14.75 4.00
N GLU A 30 -15.27 -15.20 2.83
CA GLU A 30 -14.87 -16.60 2.60
C GLU A 30 -13.65 -16.98 3.47
N GLU A 31 -12.64 -16.13 3.56
CA GLU A 31 -11.49 -16.35 4.45
C GLU A 31 -11.91 -16.44 5.92
N GLN A 32 -12.80 -15.56 6.39
CA GLN A 32 -13.30 -15.61 7.77
C GLN A 32 -13.87 -16.99 8.13
N THR A 33 -14.63 -17.62 7.22
CA THR A 33 -15.24 -18.94 7.48
C THR A 33 -14.23 -20.07 7.70
N LYS A 34 -12.97 -19.88 7.27
CA LYS A 34 -11.89 -20.86 7.45
C LYS A 34 -11.30 -20.84 8.88
N HIS A 35 -11.58 -19.80 9.65
CA HIS A 35 -11.05 -19.57 10.99
C HIS A 35 -12.17 -19.66 12.04
N LYS A 36 -12.23 -20.77 12.80
CA LYS A 36 -13.31 -21.02 13.77
C LYS A 36 -13.34 -19.99 14.91
N GLU A 37 -12.20 -19.41 15.22
CA GLU A 37 -11.98 -18.38 16.23
C GLU A 37 -12.33 -16.96 15.74
N ALA A 38 -12.59 -16.77 14.44
CA ALA A 38 -12.88 -15.47 13.88
C ALA A 38 -14.29 -15.00 14.24
N THR A 39 -14.38 -13.91 15.00
CA THR A 39 -15.66 -13.31 15.41
C THR A 39 -16.28 -12.39 14.35
N GLY A 40 -15.52 -12.08 13.28
CA GLY A 40 -15.88 -11.10 12.26
C GLY A 40 -15.36 -9.67 12.48
N ASP A 41 -14.75 -9.37 13.64
CA ASP A 41 -14.21 -8.03 13.91
C ASP A 41 -13.11 -7.63 12.91
N PHE A 42 -12.22 -8.56 12.58
CA PHE A 42 -11.16 -8.31 11.59
C PHE A 42 -11.76 -8.01 10.20
N THR A 43 -12.75 -8.79 9.78
CA THR A 43 -13.47 -8.61 8.51
C THR A 43 -14.14 -7.24 8.43
N LEU A 44 -14.80 -6.81 9.51
CA LEU A 44 -15.41 -5.48 9.61
C LEU A 44 -14.36 -4.35 9.50
N LEU A 45 -13.20 -4.51 10.14
CA LEU A 45 -12.07 -3.60 9.98
C LEU A 45 -11.59 -3.55 8.52
N CYS A 46 -11.42 -4.69 7.88
CA CYS A 46 -11.01 -4.74 6.47
C CYS A 46 -12.04 -4.10 5.52
N HIS A 47 -13.35 -4.21 5.80
CA HIS A 47 -14.38 -3.48 5.05
C HIS A 47 -14.29 -1.96 5.25
N ALA A 48 -13.94 -1.49 6.45
CA ALA A 48 -13.72 -0.07 6.69
C ALA A 48 -12.48 0.46 5.97
N LEU A 49 -11.40 -0.33 5.92
CA LEU A 49 -10.21 -0.03 5.10
C LEU A 49 -10.57 0.02 3.61
N GLN A 50 -11.33 -0.97 3.11
CA GLN A 50 -11.82 -0.96 1.73
C GLN A 50 -12.59 0.33 1.42
N PHE A 51 -13.44 0.80 2.34
CA PHE A 51 -14.17 2.04 2.17
C PHE A 51 -13.26 3.27 2.12
N SER A 52 -12.26 3.37 3.02
CA SER A 52 -11.33 4.50 3.02
C SER A 52 -10.52 4.55 1.73
N PHE A 53 -10.01 3.41 1.23
CA PHE A 53 -9.26 3.33 -0.02
C PHE A 53 -10.09 3.78 -1.23
N LYS A 54 -11.36 3.35 -1.31
CA LYS A 54 -12.29 3.79 -2.37
C LYS A 54 -12.52 5.30 -2.32
N SER A 55 -12.65 5.85 -1.13
CA SER A 55 -12.91 7.28 -0.90
C SER A 55 -11.69 8.13 -1.28
N ILE A 56 -10.49 7.72 -0.83
CA ILE A 56 -9.22 8.38 -1.17
C ILE A 56 -8.99 8.32 -2.69
N ALA A 57 -9.18 7.16 -3.32
CA ALA A 57 -9.05 7.01 -4.76
C ALA A 57 -10.00 7.95 -5.53
N TYR A 58 -11.24 8.12 -5.05
CA TYR A 58 -12.20 9.05 -5.65
C TYR A 58 -11.72 10.50 -5.61
N TYR A 59 -11.21 10.97 -4.48
CA TYR A 59 -10.71 12.35 -4.35
C TYR A 59 -9.42 12.59 -5.12
N ILE A 60 -8.48 11.64 -5.13
CA ILE A 60 -7.25 11.72 -5.93
C ILE A 60 -7.56 11.85 -7.41
N ARG A 61 -8.46 11.02 -7.96
CA ARG A 61 -8.85 11.09 -9.40
C ARG A 61 -9.50 12.41 -9.79
N ARG A 62 -10.06 13.15 -8.82
CA ARG A 62 -10.76 14.41 -9.04
C ARG A 62 -9.96 15.62 -8.57
N ALA A 63 -8.74 15.44 -8.07
CA ALA A 63 -7.94 16.47 -7.42
C ALA A 63 -7.91 17.79 -8.20
N SER A 64 -7.56 17.72 -9.50
CA SER A 64 -7.49 18.89 -10.38
C SER A 64 -8.86 19.47 -10.74
N LEU A 65 -9.92 18.65 -10.77
CA LEU A 65 -11.28 19.08 -11.14
C LEU A 65 -11.96 19.89 -10.02
N ILE A 66 -11.62 19.61 -8.77
CA ILE A 66 -12.21 20.26 -7.59
C ILE A 66 -11.17 21.06 -6.78
N ASN A 67 -10.05 21.40 -7.41
CA ASN A 67 -8.99 22.28 -6.88
C ASN A 67 -8.43 21.85 -5.51
N LEU A 68 -8.18 20.55 -5.37
CA LEU A 68 -7.54 19.95 -4.18
C LEU A 68 -6.01 19.87 -4.28
N GLY A 69 -5.42 20.46 -5.33
CA GLY A 69 -3.97 20.60 -5.45
C GLY A 69 -3.40 21.67 -4.52
N GLY A 70 -2.08 21.62 -4.35
CA GLY A 70 -1.32 22.58 -3.55
C GLY A 70 -1.44 22.42 -2.04
N LEU A 71 -0.84 23.38 -1.32
CA LEU A 71 -0.63 23.34 0.12
C LEU A 71 -1.93 23.57 0.91
N ALA A 72 -2.06 22.86 2.04
CA ALA A 72 -3.11 23.08 3.03
C ALA A 72 -2.86 24.32 3.90
N GLY A 73 -1.61 24.78 3.95
CA GLY A 73 -1.18 25.95 4.75
C GLY A 73 -0.50 25.59 6.08
N SER A 74 -0.31 24.31 6.37
CA SER A 74 0.39 23.74 7.54
C SER A 74 1.57 22.86 7.10
N SER A 75 2.59 22.75 7.97
CA SER A 75 3.65 21.73 7.85
C SER A 75 3.33 20.55 8.76
N ASN A 76 3.57 19.32 8.31
CA ASN A 76 3.36 18.14 9.14
C ASN A 76 4.51 17.94 10.17
N THR A 77 4.34 17.02 11.12
CA THR A 77 5.30 16.76 12.22
C THR A 77 6.63 16.22 11.74
N THR A 78 6.66 15.63 10.54
CA THR A 78 7.87 15.14 9.87
C THR A 78 8.61 16.21 9.05
N GLY A 79 8.07 17.44 8.99
CA GLY A 79 8.66 18.59 8.32
C GLY A 79 8.40 18.65 6.82
N ASP A 80 7.50 17.83 6.28
CA ASP A 80 7.04 17.91 4.90
C ASP A 80 5.87 18.92 4.80
N ASP A 81 5.79 19.63 3.67
CA ASP A 81 4.70 20.58 3.40
C ASP A 81 3.38 19.83 3.17
N GLN A 82 2.39 20.03 4.04
CA GLN A 82 1.13 19.27 4.00
C GLN A 82 0.25 19.74 2.85
N LYS A 83 -0.22 18.81 2.00
CA LYS A 83 -1.15 19.11 0.91
C LYS A 83 -2.59 18.96 1.38
N LYS A 84 -3.52 19.63 0.69
CA LYS A 84 -4.96 19.53 1.01
C LYS A 84 -5.49 18.10 0.94
N LEU A 85 -4.97 17.31 -0.02
CA LEU A 85 -5.36 15.92 -0.16
C LEU A 85 -4.86 15.05 0.97
N ASP A 86 -3.72 15.36 1.57
CA ASP A 86 -3.18 14.64 2.72
C ASP A 86 -4.14 14.76 3.91
N VAL A 87 -4.59 15.99 4.19
CA VAL A 87 -5.62 16.27 5.22
C VAL A 87 -6.91 15.51 4.94
N ILE A 88 -7.44 15.59 3.72
CA ILE A 88 -8.68 14.90 3.34
C ILE A 88 -8.52 13.38 3.44
N GLY A 89 -7.38 12.84 2.99
CA GLY A 89 -7.09 11.42 3.04
C GLY A 89 -7.02 10.92 4.49
N ASN A 90 -6.33 11.67 5.35
CA ASN A 90 -6.24 11.40 6.78
C ASN A 90 -7.62 11.44 7.45
N ASP A 91 -8.40 12.50 7.23
CA ASP A 91 -9.75 12.66 7.81
C ASP A 91 -10.69 11.50 7.43
N LEU A 92 -10.69 11.11 6.14
CA LEU A 92 -11.48 9.97 5.65
C LEU A 92 -11.03 8.67 6.30
N PHE A 93 -9.72 8.47 6.45
CA PHE A 93 -9.18 7.27 7.08
C PHE A 93 -9.56 7.19 8.55
N ILE A 94 -9.36 8.29 9.31
CA ILE A 94 -9.74 8.39 10.73
C ILE A 94 -11.23 8.11 10.91
N ALA A 95 -12.09 8.74 10.11
CA ALA A 95 -13.53 8.56 10.19
C ALA A 95 -13.95 7.10 9.91
N ALA A 96 -13.35 6.44 8.92
CA ALA A 96 -13.60 5.03 8.63
C ALA A 96 -13.15 4.11 9.77
N MET A 97 -11.96 4.35 10.33
CA MET A 97 -11.43 3.53 11.43
C MET A 97 -12.24 3.71 12.73
N ARG A 98 -12.65 4.94 13.05
CA ARG A 98 -13.51 5.22 14.21
C ARG A 98 -14.87 4.52 14.07
N SER A 99 -15.54 4.72 12.94
CA SER A 99 -16.92 4.26 12.71
C SER A 99 -17.07 2.74 12.59
N CYS A 100 -16.00 2.00 12.27
CA CYS A 100 -16.07 0.55 12.19
C CYS A 100 -16.22 -0.14 13.56
N GLY A 101 -15.91 0.57 14.66
CA GLY A 101 -16.04 0.05 16.03
C GLY A 101 -15.01 -1.02 16.42
N ARG A 102 -14.05 -1.33 15.54
CA ARG A 102 -13.05 -2.42 15.74
C ARG A 102 -11.63 -1.94 15.95
N VAL A 103 -11.35 -0.65 15.71
CA VAL A 103 -10.07 -0.01 15.99
C VAL A 103 -10.13 0.71 17.33
N LYS A 104 -9.16 0.42 18.19
CA LYS A 104 -8.96 1.08 19.49
C LYS A 104 -7.98 2.23 19.37
N VAL A 105 -6.92 2.03 18.59
CA VAL A 105 -5.88 3.04 18.37
C VAL A 105 -5.53 3.15 16.91
N LEU A 106 -5.37 4.39 16.44
CA LEU A 106 -4.89 4.71 15.11
C LEU A 106 -3.61 5.54 15.23
N VAL A 107 -2.56 5.15 14.51
CA VAL A 107 -1.36 5.95 14.28
C VAL A 107 -1.35 6.35 12.81
N SER A 108 -1.31 7.65 12.54
CA SER A 108 -1.25 8.20 11.19
C SER A 108 0.04 8.99 11.03
N GLU A 109 0.61 8.97 9.83
CA GLU A 109 1.73 9.84 9.47
C GLU A 109 1.40 11.33 9.67
N GLU A 110 0.13 11.70 9.47
CA GLU A 110 -0.35 13.08 9.50
C GLU A 110 -0.71 13.58 10.91
N GLU A 111 -0.58 12.72 11.93
CA GLU A 111 -0.97 13.02 13.32
C GLU A 111 0.24 12.95 14.25
N GLU A 112 0.41 13.96 15.11
CA GLU A 112 1.53 13.99 16.07
C GLU A 112 1.43 12.89 17.13
N GLU A 113 0.20 12.66 17.61
CA GLU A 113 -0.09 11.70 18.66
C GLU A 113 -1.02 10.60 18.16
N ALA A 114 -0.90 9.41 18.77
CA ALA A 114 -1.80 8.31 18.48
C ALA A 114 -3.23 8.67 18.87
N ILE A 115 -4.19 8.37 17.99
CA ILE A 115 -5.61 8.62 18.23
C ILE A 115 -6.21 7.42 18.94
N VAL A 116 -6.71 7.63 20.16
CA VAL A 116 -7.42 6.60 20.93
C VAL A 116 -8.93 6.79 20.79
N PHE A 117 -9.62 5.78 20.27
CA PHE A 117 -11.07 5.77 20.12
C PHE A 117 -11.72 5.25 21.40
N SER A 118 -12.05 6.17 22.31
CA SER A 118 -12.65 5.87 23.62
C SER A 118 -14.11 5.39 23.53
N ASP A 119 -14.80 5.74 22.44
CA ASP A 119 -16.14 5.28 22.07
C ASP A 119 -16.20 3.79 21.67
N ASN A 120 -15.04 3.15 21.45
CA ASN A 120 -14.90 1.75 21.08
C ASN A 120 -14.23 0.93 22.18
N PRO A 121 -14.87 0.72 23.36
CA PRO A 121 -14.23 0.05 24.49
C PRO A 121 -13.82 -1.40 24.20
N ASN A 122 -14.57 -2.08 23.34
CA ASN A 122 -14.37 -3.50 22.98
C ASN A 122 -13.55 -3.68 21.68
N ALA A 123 -12.98 -2.62 21.12
CA ALA A 123 -12.12 -2.74 19.94
C ALA A 123 -10.81 -3.44 20.28
N ARG A 124 -10.35 -4.30 19.37
CA ARG A 124 -9.21 -5.22 19.61
C ARG A 124 -8.03 -4.99 18.66
N TYR A 125 -8.10 -3.98 17.82
CA TYR A 125 -7.08 -3.71 16.81
C TYR A 125 -6.49 -2.32 16.97
N ALA A 126 -5.20 -2.23 16.67
CA ALA A 126 -4.55 -0.97 16.35
C ALA A 126 -4.20 -0.94 14.86
N VAL A 127 -4.30 0.23 14.25
CA VAL A 127 -3.95 0.45 12.85
C VAL A 127 -2.86 1.52 12.80
N ALA A 128 -1.81 1.26 12.02
CA ALA A 128 -0.83 2.27 11.64
C ALA A 128 -0.99 2.54 10.14
N CYS A 129 -1.00 3.80 9.72
CA CYS A 129 -1.16 4.14 8.31
C CYS A 129 -0.31 5.34 7.87
N ASP A 130 0.02 5.30 6.58
CA ASP A 130 0.36 6.48 5.79
C ASP A 130 -0.84 6.71 4.85
N PRO A 131 -1.69 7.71 5.10
CA PRO A 131 -2.87 7.96 4.29
C PRO A 131 -2.54 8.24 2.82
N ILE A 132 -1.47 9.00 2.55
CA ILE A 132 -1.02 9.39 1.20
C ILE A 132 0.51 9.36 1.10
N ASP A 133 1.07 8.18 0.85
CA ASP A 133 2.46 8.00 0.46
C ASP A 133 2.74 8.67 -0.90
N GLY A 134 3.84 9.41 -0.96
CA GLY A 134 4.27 10.09 -2.17
C GLY A 134 3.48 11.34 -2.49
N SER A 135 2.80 11.96 -1.52
CA SER A 135 2.01 13.19 -1.67
C SER A 135 2.71 14.30 -2.48
N SER A 136 4.04 14.43 -2.34
CA SER A 136 4.86 15.36 -3.14
C SER A 136 4.64 15.23 -4.65
N ASN A 137 4.33 14.04 -5.15
CA ASN A 137 4.10 13.71 -6.55
C ASN A 137 2.68 13.98 -7.06
N LEU A 138 1.75 14.32 -6.17
CA LEU A 138 0.32 14.40 -6.48
C LEU A 138 -0.01 15.47 -7.54
N ASP A 139 0.61 16.65 -7.46
CA ASP A 139 0.38 17.74 -8.42
C ASP A 139 0.94 17.41 -9.82
N ALA A 140 1.89 16.47 -9.91
CA ALA A 140 2.45 16.00 -11.16
C ALA A 140 1.63 14.85 -11.80
N GLY A 141 0.56 14.40 -11.14
CA GLY A 141 -0.27 13.28 -11.61
C GLY A 141 0.45 11.93 -11.60
N VAL A 142 1.54 11.81 -10.84
CA VAL A 142 2.29 10.57 -10.67
C VAL A 142 1.60 9.69 -9.62
N SER A 143 1.85 8.38 -9.66
CA SER A 143 1.22 7.43 -8.74
C SER A 143 1.62 7.70 -7.29
N VAL A 144 0.62 7.64 -6.41
CA VAL A 144 0.71 7.77 -4.95
C VAL A 144 -0.01 6.59 -4.30
N GLY A 145 -0.05 6.49 -2.97
CA GLY A 145 -0.74 5.37 -2.35
C GLY A 145 -1.12 5.55 -0.88
N THR A 146 -1.81 4.56 -0.32
CA THR A 146 -2.04 4.45 1.13
C THR A 146 -1.33 3.20 1.63
N ILE A 147 -0.64 3.28 2.77
CA ILE A 147 0.00 2.13 3.42
C ILE A 147 -0.71 1.87 4.74
N PHE A 148 -0.89 0.59 5.12
CA PHE A 148 -1.48 0.25 6.41
C PHE A 148 -0.88 -1.02 7.01
N GLY A 149 -0.76 -1.02 8.33
CA GLY A 149 -0.45 -2.19 9.16
C GLY A 149 -1.48 -2.36 10.27
N ILE A 150 -1.84 -3.60 10.58
CA ILE A 150 -2.81 -3.94 11.62
C ILE A 150 -2.13 -4.76 12.70
N PHE A 151 -2.24 -4.32 13.94
CA PHE A 151 -1.85 -5.07 15.13
C PHE A 151 -3.09 -5.55 15.87
N LYS A 152 -3.01 -6.75 16.47
CA LYS A 152 -3.99 -7.20 17.46
C LYS A 152 -3.51 -6.78 18.84
N LEU A 153 -4.39 -6.11 19.57
CA LEU A 153 -4.14 -5.66 20.94
C LEU A 153 -4.51 -6.76 21.95
N PRO A 154 -3.89 -6.76 23.13
CA PRO A 154 -4.40 -7.49 24.30
C PRO A 154 -5.85 -7.13 24.62
N GLU A 155 -6.60 -8.03 25.26
CA GLU A 155 -8.02 -7.79 25.58
C GLU A 155 -8.23 -6.62 26.56
N ASP A 156 -7.26 -6.36 27.43
CA ASP A 156 -7.24 -5.30 28.43
C ASP A 156 -6.48 -4.04 27.99
N ALA A 157 -6.15 -3.94 26.70
CA ALA A 157 -5.40 -2.83 26.15
C ALA A 157 -6.10 -1.48 26.40
N LYS A 158 -5.33 -0.54 26.96
CA LYS A 158 -5.82 0.81 27.28
C LYS A 158 -5.71 1.77 26.10
N GLY A 159 -5.03 1.34 25.04
CA GLY A 159 -4.72 2.14 23.86
C GLY A 159 -3.56 3.08 24.09
N THR A 160 -2.58 2.71 24.92
CA THR A 160 -1.42 3.59 25.18
C THR A 160 -0.39 3.47 24.06
N LYS A 161 0.47 4.48 23.93
CA LYS A 161 1.54 4.50 22.93
C LYS A 161 2.47 3.29 23.08
N GLU A 162 2.75 2.87 24.31
CA GLU A 162 3.64 1.75 24.62
C GLU A 162 3.08 0.42 24.11
N GLU A 163 1.75 0.26 24.08
CA GLU A 163 1.10 -0.93 23.55
C GLU A 163 1.23 -1.05 22.02
N LEU A 164 1.62 0.04 21.34
CA LEU A 164 1.81 0.14 19.89
C LEU A 164 3.27 0.07 19.45
N LEU A 165 4.23 0.26 20.37
CA LEU A 165 5.66 0.18 20.09
C LEU A 165 6.11 -1.29 19.99
N LYS A 166 5.46 -2.03 19.10
CA LYS A 166 5.66 -3.43 18.81
C LYS A 166 6.52 -3.59 17.55
N PRO A 167 7.32 -4.66 17.45
CA PRO A 167 8.07 -4.94 16.24
C PRO A 167 7.11 -5.20 15.05
N GLY A 168 7.54 -4.89 13.83
CA GLY A 168 6.73 -5.16 12.62
C GLY A 168 6.35 -6.63 12.44
N THR A 169 7.15 -7.54 12.99
CA THR A 169 6.84 -8.98 13.08
C THR A 169 5.61 -9.28 13.93
N GLU A 170 5.06 -8.31 14.66
CA GLU A 170 3.78 -8.40 15.39
C GLU A 170 2.54 -7.96 14.58
N LEU A 171 2.70 -7.54 13.32
CA LEU A 171 1.55 -7.28 12.43
C LEU A 171 0.73 -8.56 12.18
N VAL A 172 -0.60 -8.46 12.28
CA VAL A 172 -1.51 -9.57 11.93
C VAL A 172 -1.95 -9.52 10.47
N ALA A 173 -1.94 -8.31 9.88
CA ALA A 173 -2.13 -8.08 8.46
C ALA A 173 -1.53 -6.72 8.08
N ALA A 174 -1.20 -6.57 6.81
CA ALA A 174 -0.67 -5.35 6.25
C ALA A 174 -0.95 -5.28 4.75
N GLY A 175 -0.75 -4.09 4.20
CA GLY A 175 -0.90 -3.88 2.78
C GLY A 175 -0.70 -2.44 2.37
N PHE A 176 -1.00 -2.19 1.11
CA PHE A 176 -1.01 -0.85 0.55
C PHE A 176 -1.99 -0.79 -0.62
N THR A 177 -2.48 0.41 -0.93
CA THR A 177 -3.24 0.70 -2.15
C THR A 177 -2.46 1.68 -2.99
N MET A 178 -2.09 1.30 -4.22
CA MET A 178 -1.51 2.21 -5.20
C MET A 178 -2.62 2.90 -6.00
N TYR A 179 -2.63 4.22 -6.02
CA TYR A 179 -3.50 5.06 -6.84
C TYR A 179 -2.75 5.52 -8.10
N GLY A 180 -2.68 4.63 -9.09
CA GLY A 180 -2.13 4.94 -10.41
C GLY A 180 -3.22 5.06 -11.47
N ALA A 181 -2.93 4.56 -12.68
CA ALA A 181 -3.92 4.45 -13.76
C ALA A 181 -5.20 3.71 -13.32
N SER A 182 -5.05 2.73 -12.42
CA SER A 182 -6.13 2.10 -11.66
C SER A 182 -5.74 2.09 -10.18
N ALA A 183 -6.72 1.91 -9.29
CA ALA A 183 -6.41 1.69 -7.88
C ALA A 183 -6.14 0.18 -7.67
N GLN A 184 -4.98 -0.14 -7.08
CA GLN A 184 -4.49 -1.49 -6.89
C GLN A 184 -4.24 -1.72 -5.41
N LEU A 185 -5.09 -2.51 -4.76
CA LEU A 185 -4.93 -2.91 -3.37
C LEU A 185 -4.10 -4.19 -3.30
N VAL A 186 -3.02 -4.17 -2.51
CA VAL A 186 -2.26 -5.35 -2.10
C VAL A 186 -2.52 -5.58 -0.62
N LEU A 187 -2.92 -6.80 -0.25
CA LEU A 187 -3.23 -7.20 1.11
C LEU A 187 -2.58 -8.55 1.43
N THR A 188 -2.05 -8.69 2.64
CA THR A 188 -1.62 -9.96 3.20
C THR A 188 -1.96 -10.08 4.68
N MET A 189 -2.15 -11.31 5.14
CA MET A 189 -2.27 -11.68 6.55
C MET A 189 -0.97 -12.38 6.98
N ARG A 190 -0.70 -12.45 8.28
CA ARG A 190 0.54 -13.06 8.78
C ARG A 190 0.66 -14.51 8.35
N GLY A 191 1.76 -14.82 7.64
CA GLY A 191 2.03 -16.16 7.11
C GLY A 191 1.07 -16.60 6.00
N GLY A 192 0.25 -15.69 5.50
CA GLY A 192 -0.70 -15.93 4.41
C GLY A 192 -0.14 -15.49 3.04
N PRO A 193 -0.88 -15.80 1.96
CA PRO A 193 -0.52 -15.34 0.63
C PRO A 193 -0.76 -13.83 0.47
N VAL A 194 0.06 -13.20 -0.37
CA VAL A 194 -0.18 -11.83 -0.82
C VAL A 194 -1.24 -11.84 -1.93
N ASN A 195 -2.26 -11.01 -1.84
CA ASN A 195 -3.31 -10.92 -2.86
C ASN A 195 -3.45 -9.49 -3.38
N GLY A 196 -3.58 -9.36 -4.70
CA GLY A 196 -3.77 -8.09 -5.39
C GLY A 196 -5.19 -7.95 -5.96
N PHE A 197 -5.81 -6.81 -5.69
CA PHE A 197 -7.15 -6.46 -6.14
C PHE A 197 -7.13 -5.18 -6.95
N THR A 198 -7.81 -5.16 -8.09
CA THR A 198 -7.97 -3.98 -8.92
C THR A 198 -9.36 -3.37 -8.73
N MET A 199 -9.44 -2.06 -8.52
CA MET A 199 -10.70 -1.36 -8.39
C MET A 199 -11.40 -1.22 -9.74
N ASP A 200 -12.62 -1.76 -9.83
CA ASP A 200 -13.59 -1.39 -10.87
C ASP A 200 -14.33 -0.13 -10.40
N ASN A 201 -14.15 0.98 -11.11
CA ASN A 201 -14.76 2.25 -10.75
C ASN A 201 -16.26 2.32 -11.06
N ALA A 202 -16.76 1.53 -12.01
CA ALA A 202 -18.18 1.51 -12.37
C ALA A 202 -19.00 0.73 -11.34
N LEU A 203 -18.45 -0.39 -10.85
CA LEU A 203 -19.05 -1.18 -9.78
C LEU A 203 -18.75 -0.64 -8.38
N GLY A 204 -17.65 0.10 -8.23
CA GLY A 204 -17.18 0.55 -6.92
C GLY A 204 -16.62 -0.58 -6.05
N GLU A 205 -16.05 -1.61 -6.69
CA GLU A 205 -15.58 -2.82 -6.04
C GLU A 205 -14.11 -3.13 -6.35
N PHE A 206 -13.40 -3.67 -5.36
CA PHE A 206 -12.07 -4.23 -5.56
C PHE A 206 -12.22 -5.69 -6.00
N ILE A 207 -11.75 -6.00 -7.21
CA ILE A 207 -11.84 -7.33 -7.81
C ILE A 207 -10.50 -8.04 -7.67
N LEU A 208 -10.50 -9.29 -7.22
CA LEU A 208 -9.28 -10.10 -7.14
C LEU A 208 -8.75 -10.36 -8.56
N THR A 209 -7.58 -9.79 -8.86
CA THR A 209 -6.94 -9.90 -10.18
C THR A 209 -5.59 -10.62 -10.10
N HIS A 210 -4.97 -10.62 -8.92
CA HIS A 210 -3.67 -11.24 -8.69
C HIS A 210 -3.72 -12.11 -7.43
N PRO A 211 -4.31 -13.32 -7.49
CA PRO A 211 -4.29 -14.25 -6.38
C PRO A 211 -2.87 -14.75 -6.12
N ASN A 212 -2.48 -14.86 -4.84
CA ASN A 212 -1.17 -15.39 -4.41
C ASN A 212 0.02 -14.81 -5.18
N MET A 213 0.16 -13.48 -5.15
CA MET A 213 1.27 -12.75 -5.73
C MET A 213 2.59 -13.27 -5.16
N GLN A 214 3.55 -13.54 -6.05
CA GLN A 214 4.89 -13.98 -5.71
C GLN A 214 5.89 -13.11 -6.47
N MET A 215 6.83 -12.51 -5.75
CA MET A 215 7.85 -11.68 -6.37
C MET A 215 8.78 -12.56 -7.24
N PRO A 216 9.02 -12.18 -8.51
CA PRO A 216 10.01 -12.87 -9.34
C PRO A 216 11.39 -12.91 -8.69
N LYS A 217 11.99 -14.11 -8.56
CA LYS A 217 13.26 -14.34 -7.84
C LYS A 217 14.45 -13.50 -8.32
N LYS A 218 14.49 -13.15 -9.62
CA LYS A 218 15.60 -12.39 -10.21
C LYS A 218 15.08 -11.46 -11.31
N ARG A 219 15.34 -10.17 -11.17
CA ARG A 219 15.15 -9.18 -12.23
C ARG A 219 16.22 -8.11 -12.11
N ALA A 220 16.83 -7.74 -13.24
CA ALA A 220 17.84 -6.70 -13.30
C ALA A 220 17.19 -5.30 -13.31
N ILE A 221 16.48 -4.95 -12.22
CA ILE A 221 15.88 -3.64 -11.98
C ILE A 221 16.28 -3.19 -10.58
N TYR A 222 16.67 -1.94 -10.43
CA TYR A 222 16.89 -1.30 -9.13
C TYR A 222 16.19 0.06 -9.09
N SER A 223 15.82 0.47 -7.88
CA SER A 223 15.04 1.66 -7.62
C SER A 223 15.62 2.37 -6.40
N CYS A 224 16.26 3.52 -6.64
CA CYS A 224 16.81 4.36 -5.59
C CYS A 224 16.94 5.80 -6.09
N ASN A 225 16.96 6.76 -5.16
CA ASN A 225 17.22 8.16 -5.48
C ASN A 225 18.73 8.44 -5.56
N GLU A 226 19.33 8.22 -6.72
CA GLU A 226 20.77 8.47 -6.94
C GLU A 226 21.19 9.94 -6.78
N GLY A 227 20.24 10.88 -6.76
CA GLY A 227 20.52 12.28 -6.42
C GLY A 227 21.14 12.45 -5.03
N ASN A 228 20.91 11.49 -4.13
CA ASN A 228 21.50 11.46 -2.80
C ASN A 228 22.87 10.76 -2.74
N SER A 229 23.41 10.26 -3.86
CA SER A 229 24.68 9.52 -3.89
C SER A 229 25.87 10.25 -3.25
N LYS A 230 25.91 11.59 -3.31
CA LYS A 230 26.91 12.41 -2.61
C LYS A 230 26.93 12.20 -1.08
N TYR A 231 25.82 11.79 -0.49
CA TYR A 231 25.64 11.61 0.95
C TYR A 231 25.72 10.16 1.41
N TRP A 232 25.70 9.20 0.49
CA TRP A 232 25.74 7.78 0.79
C TRP A 232 27.07 7.37 1.42
N GLU A 233 26.99 6.32 2.25
CA GLU A 233 28.17 5.62 2.75
C GLU A 233 28.74 4.67 1.69
N GLU A 234 30.00 4.30 1.86
CA GLU A 234 30.74 3.49 0.88
C GLU A 234 30.00 2.19 0.48
N PRO A 235 29.42 1.39 1.40
CA PRO A 235 28.74 0.15 1.02
C PRO A 235 27.55 0.35 0.07
N VAL A 236 26.84 1.48 0.19
CA VAL A 236 25.71 1.83 -0.67
C VAL A 236 26.20 2.26 -2.06
N LEU A 237 27.31 3.01 -2.11
CA LEU A 237 27.97 3.39 -3.35
C LEU A 237 28.51 2.18 -4.09
N GLU A 238 29.20 1.28 -3.39
CA GLU A 238 29.70 0.02 -3.92
C GLU A 238 28.56 -0.83 -4.48
N TRP A 239 27.47 -1.00 -3.72
CA TRP A 239 26.28 -1.71 -4.21
C TRP A 239 25.71 -1.07 -5.48
N CYS A 240 25.49 0.25 -5.48
CA CYS A 240 24.93 0.97 -6.64
C CYS A 240 25.86 0.86 -7.87
N ASN A 241 27.17 0.93 -7.68
CA ASN A 241 28.14 0.73 -8.75
C ASN A 241 28.14 -0.73 -9.25
N SER A 242 28.02 -1.71 -8.34
CA SER A 242 28.00 -3.13 -8.70
C SER A 242 26.82 -3.50 -9.60
N VAL A 243 25.62 -2.95 -9.37
CA VAL A 243 24.45 -3.23 -10.21
C VAL A 243 24.52 -2.56 -11.58
N LYS A 244 25.27 -1.46 -11.70
CA LYS A 244 25.56 -0.77 -12.98
C LYS A 244 26.65 -1.47 -13.79
N GLN A 245 27.61 -2.10 -13.12
CA GLN A 245 28.77 -2.76 -13.74
C GLN A 245 28.59 -4.28 -13.94
N ALA A 246 27.46 -4.86 -13.52
CA ALA A 246 27.15 -6.27 -13.78
C ALA A 246 27.18 -6.60 -15.28
N ASP A 247 27.45 -7.87 -15.63
CA ASP A 247 27.50 -8.38 -17.03
C ASP A 247 26.31 -7.90 -17.88
N LYS A 248 25.13 -7.86 -17.25
CA LYS A 248 23.97 -7.13 -17.73
C LYS A 248 23.61 -6.06 -16.70
N PRO A 249 23.86 -4.77 -16.99
CA PRO A 249 23.51 -3.68 -16.09
C PRO A 249 22.02 -3.69 -15.73
N TYR A 250 21.72 -3.37 -14.47
CA TYR A 250 20.35 -3.29 -14.00
C TYR A 250 19.70 -2.01 -14.54
N SER A 251 18.42 -2.08 -14.88
CA SER A 251 17.65 -0.91 -15.28
C SER A 251 17.24 -0.09 -14.05
N LEU A 252 17.60 1.20 -14.04
CA LEU A 252 17.11 2.14 -13.01
C LEU A 252 15.62 2.46 -13.26
N ARG A 253 14.79 2.29 -12.24
CA ARG A 253 13.39 2.75 -12.21
C ARG A 253 13.10 3.34 -10.85
N TYR A 254 12.93 4.65 -10.78
CA TYR A 254 12.58 5.34 -9.53
C TYR A 254 11.38 6.24 -9.81
N ILE A 255 10.22 5.89 -9.27
CA ILE A 255 8.98 6.64 -9.44
C ILE A 255 8.93 7.78 -8.44
N GLY A 256 9.46 7.56 -7.23
CA GLY A 256 9.50 8.57 -6.17
C GLY A 256 8.30 8.51 -5.22
N SER A 257 7.47 7.47 -5.32
CA SER A 257 6.48 7.04 -4.31
C SER A 257 6.83 5.62 -3.90
N MET A 258 6.93 5.37 -2.59
CA MET A 258 7.29 4.07 -2.07
C MET A 258 6.29 3.01 -2.55
N VAL A 259 4.99 3.30 -2.50
CA VAL A 259 3.93 2.39 -2.92
C VAL A 259 4.05 2.03 -4.40
N ALA A 260 4.32 3.00 -5.27
CA ALA A 260 4.44 2.74 -6.70
C ALA A 260 5.70 1.93 -7.03
N ASP A 261 6.83 2.26 -6.41
CA ASP A 261 8.08 1.53 -6.56
C ASP A 261 7.98 0.10 -5.97
N ALA A 262 7.29 -0.07 -4.84
CA ALA A 262 7.01 -1.36 -4.19
C ALA A 262 6.10 -2.24 -5.04
N TYR A 263 4.98 -1.72 -5.55
CA TYR A 263 4.05 -2.47 -6.40
C TYR A 263 4.73 -3.01 -7.66
N ARG A 264 5.52 -2.17 -8.34
CA ARG A 264 6.32 -2.61 -9.50
C ARG A 264 7.31 -3.71 -9.09
N THR A 265 8.00 -3.54 -7.97
CA THR A 265 9.00 -4.49 -7.49
C THR A 265 8.35 -5.84 -7.17
N LEU A 266 7.18 -5.84 -6.53
CA LEU A 266 6.41 -7.05 -6.25
C LEU A 266 5.98 -7.77 -7.54
N LEU A 267 5.54 -7.05 -8.57
CA LEU A 267 5.10 -7.66 -9.83
C LEU A 267 6.25 -8.13 -10.73
N TYR A 268 7.31 -7.33 -10.86
CA TYR A 268 8.36 -7.55 -11.85
C TYR A 268 9.65 -8.10 -11.27
N GLY A 269 9.80 -8.09 -9.95
CA GLY A 269 11.05 -8.33 -9.25
C GLY A 269 12.01 -7.14 -9.38
N GLY A 270 13.10 -7.21 -8.65
CA GLY A 270 14.13 -6.17 -8.59
C GLY A 270 14.39 -5.76 -7.16
N ILE A 271 14.99 -4.59 -6.98
CA ILE A 271 15.33 -4.05 -5.67
C ILE A 271 14.81 -2.62 -5.54
N PHE A 272 14.12 -2.32 -4.45
CA PHE A 272 13.87 -0.96 -3.99
C PHE A 272 14.78 -0.65 -2.79
N ALA A 273 15.44 0.50 -2.82
CA ALA A 273 16.39 0.91 -1.79
C ALA A 273 16.19 2.37 -1.42
N TYR A 274 15.99 2.61 -0.13
CA TYR A 274 15.99 3.93 0.50
C TYR A 274 16.99 3.94 1.67
N PRO A 275 18.31 3.93 1.38
CA PRO A 275 19.33 3.77 2.41
C PRO A 275 19.41 5.00 3.33
N ALA A 276 19.92 4.78 4.53
CA ALA A 276 20.40 5.87 5.38
C ALA A 276 21.56 6.60 4.69
N ASP A 277 21.70 7.90 4.99
CA ASP A 277 22.78 8.71 4.47
C ASP A 277 23.21 9.77 5.50
N LYS A 278 24.22 10.57 5.17
CA LYS A 278 24.77 11.60 6.08
C LYS A 278 23.76 12.69 6.48
N LYS A 279 22.68 12.90 5.71
CA LYS A 279 21.60 13.85 6.04
C LYS A 279 20.48 13.19 6.85
N SER A 280 20.23 11.92 6.58
CA SER A 280 19.20 11.10 7.25
C SER A 280 19.84 9.82 7.79
N PRO A 281 20.55 9.89 8.94
CA PRO A 281 21.32 8.74 9.47
C PRO A 281 20.47 7.54 9.88
N LYS A 282 19.16 7.72 10.04
CA LYS A 282 18.18 6.65 10.34
C LYS A 282 17.33 6.27 9.12
N GLY A 283 17.69 6.73 7.93
CA GLY A 283 16.81 6.69 6.75
C GLY A 283 15.71 7.75 6.81
N LYS A 284 14.91 7.84 5.73
CA LYS A 284 13.74 8.73 5.65
C LYS A 284 12.43 8.02 6.01
N LEU A 285 12.29 6.75 5.60
CA LEU A 285 11.06 5.99 5.76
C LEU A 285 10.80 5.64 7.23
N ARG A 286 9.55 5.74 7.64
CA ARG A 286 9.09 5.53 9.02
C ARG A 286 8.72 4.07 9.23
N ILE A 287 9.22 3.51 10.33
CA ILE A 287 9.17 2.07 10.57
C ILE A 287 7.72 1.56 10.67
N LEU A 288 6.87 2.26 11.43
CA LEU A 288 5.58 1.71 11.86
C LEU A 288 4.54 1.66 10.74
N TYR A 289 4.53 2.65 9.84
CA TYR A 289 3.50 2.82 8.81
C TYR A 289 4.04 2.79 7.37
N GLU A 290 5.36 2.78 7.15
CA GLU A 290 5.95 2.57 5.80
C GLU A 290 6.73 1.23 5.75
N CYS A 291 7.79 1.09 6.56
CA CYS A 291 8.70 -0.05 6.42
C CYS A 291 8.09 -1.39 6.86
N ALA A 292 7.49 -1.47 8.05
CA ALA A 292 6.98 -2.72 8.60
C ALA A 292 5.83 -3.31 7.77
N PRO A 293 4.81 -2.53 7.33
CA PRO A 293 3.79 -3.04 6.43
C PRO A 293 4.35 -3.59 5.11
N MET A 294 5.30 -2.87 4.51
CA MET A 294 5.92 -3.26 3.24
C MET A 294 6.78 -4.50 3.41
N ALA A 295 7.58 -4.58 4.48
CA ALA A 295 8.39 -5.76 4.80
C ALA A 295 7.50 -7.01 4.91
N MET A 296 6.36 -6.94 5.62
CA MET A 296 5.43 -8.06 5.72
C MET A 296 4.86 -8.49 4.37
N VAL A 297 4.56 -7.56 3.46
CA VAL A 297 4.12 -7.87 2.10
C VAL A 297 5.21 -8.61 1.33
N PHE A 298 6.45 -8.09 1.34
CA PHE A 298 7.55 -8.71 0.62
C PHE A 298 7.96 -10.06 1.22
N GLU A 299 8.01 -10.21 2.54
CA GLU A 299 8.31 -11.49 3.20
C GLU A 299 7.30 -12.59 2.85
N ASN A 300 6.00 -12.26 2.81
CA ASN A 300 4.95 -13.21 2.41
C ASN A 300 4.94 -13.45 0.88
N GLY A 301 5.37 -12.46 0.09
CA GLY A 301 5.47 -12.53 -1.36
C GLY A 301 6.78 -13.13 -1.87
N GLU A 302 7.75 -13.37 -0.97
CA GLU A 302 9.02 -14.01 -1.27
C GLU A 302 8.97 -15.50 -0.92
N SER A 303 9.40 -16.36 -1.83
CA SER A 303 9.69 -17.76 -1.49
C SER A 303 10.96 -17.93 -0.63
N THR A 304 11.71 -16.84 -0.38
CA THR A 304 13.03 -16.84 0.29
C THR A 304 13.25 -15.47 0.92
N VAL A 305 13.02 -15.37 2.24
CA VAL A 305 13.13 -14.17 3.08
C VAL A 305 14.47 -13.45 2.94
N ARG A 306 14.47 -12.16 2.56
CA ARG A 306 15.45 -11.16 3.01
C ARG A 306 14.83 -9.77 3.14
N ALA A 307 14.24 -9.45 4.30
CA ALA A 307 14.14 -8.06 4.75
C ALA A 307 15.46 -7.68 5.45
N CYS A 308 16.11 -6.62 4.98
CA CYS A 308 17.23 -5.96 5.68
C CYS A 308 16.71 -4.69 6.37
#